data_AF-A0A1H6DVD9-F1
#
_entry.id   AF-A0A1H6DVD9-F1
#
_cell.length_a   1.000
_cell.length_b   1.000
_cell.length_c   1.000
_cell.angle_alpha   90.00
_cell.angle_beta   90.00
_cell.angle_gamma   90.00
#
_symmetry.space_group_name_H-M   'P 1'
#
loop_
_entity.id
_entity.type
_entity.pdbx_description
1 polymer ?
#
loop_
_entity_poly.entity_id
_entity_poly.type
_entity_poly.pdbx_seq_one_letter_code
_entity_poly.pdbx_strand_id
1 'polypeptide(L)'
;DQSREAAGKDWTDTGLIFTTRTGQPINPHNFNRSFDQRCAKAGVRKITVHDTRHTCATLLAALDVHPRVAMRVLRHAQIAVTMEVYTEVSDAKTLKALKRLGKQFDL
;
A
#
# COMPACT_ATOMS: atom_id res chain seq x y z
N ASP A 1 9.90 22.71 -8.00
CA ASP A 1 9.65 21.83 -6.84
C ASP A 1 9.97 22.65 -5.62
N GLN A 2 8.96 22.99 -4.81
CA GLN A 2 9.08 24.02 -3.76
C GLN A 2 10.21 23.71 -2.77
N SER A 3 10.49 22.43 -2.50
CA SER A 3 11.58 22.04 -1.59
C SER A 3 12.96 22.34 -2.19
N ARG A 4 13.13 22.07 -3.48
CA ARG A 4 14.39 22.33 -4.22
C ARG A 4 14.68 23.82 -4.32
N GLU A 5 13.67 24.62 -4.61
CA GLU A 5 13.79 26.08 -4.66
C GLU A 5 14.11 26.67 -3.29
N ALA A 6 13.47 26.17 -2.23
CA ALA A 6 13.70 26.64 -0.86
C ALA A 6 15.08 26.26 -0.30
N ALA A 7 15.64 25.12 -0.69
CA ALA A 7 16.97 24.68 -0.23
C ALA A 7 18.12 25.36 -0.96
N GLY A 8 17.91 25.82 -2.19
CA GLY A 8 18.91 26.54 -2.97
C GLY A 8 20.23 25.75 -3.06
N LYS A 9 21.29 26.29 -2.46
CA LYS A 9 22.64 25.70 -2.46
C LYS A 9 22.76 24.44 -1.62
N ASP A 10 21.90 24.26 -0.62
CA ASP A 10 21.92 23.09 0.27
C ASP A 10 21.20 21.88 -0.36
N TRP A 11 20.64 22.05 -1.56
CA TRP A 11 19.98 20.97 -2.28
C TRP A 11 20.99 19.94 -2.81
N THR A 12 20.77 18.68 -2.47
CA THR A 12 21.48 17.54 -3.05
C THR A 12 20.63 16.88 -4.13
N ASP A 13 21.15 16.82 -5.36
CA ASP A 13 20.45 16.15 -6.46
C ASP A 13 20.68 14.64 -6.40
N THR A 14 19.73 13.92 -5.80
CA THR A 14 19.77 12.46 -5.63
C THR A 14 18.94 11.71 -6.68
N GLY A 15 18.18 12.42 -7.52
CA GLY A 15 17.21 11.81 -8.45
C GLY A 15 16.00 11.15 -7.78
N LEU A 16 15.86 11.26 -6.45
CA LEU A 16 14.73 10.70 -5.70
C LEU A 16 13.52 11.64 -5.76
N ILE A 17 12.32 11.05 -5.85
CA ILE A 17 11.05 11.80 -5.83
C ILE A 17 10.68 12.20 -4.39
N PHE A 18 10.92 11.33 -3.41
CA PHE A 18 10.64 11.58 -2.00
C PHE A 18 11.94 11.81 -1.24
N THR A 19 12.14 13.04 -0.81
CA THR A 19 13.36 13.49 -0.16
C THR A 19 13.06 14.32 1.09
N THR A 20 14.09 14.54 1.90
CA THR A 20 14.07 15.61 2.91
C THR A 20 14.03 16.98 2.22
N ARG A 21 13.90 18.04 3.02
CA ARG A 21 13.92 19.42 2.52
C ARG A 21 15.19 19.78 1.74
N THR A 22 16.28 19.02 1.89
CA THR A 22 17.57 19.24 1.24
C THR A 22 17.88 18.22 0.14
N GLY A 23 16.90 17.44 -0.31
CA GLY A 23 17.10 16.46 -1.40
C GLY A 23 17.72 15.13 -0.97
N GLN A 24 17.93 14.92 0.33
CA GLN A 24 18.50 13.69 0.89
C GLN A 24 17.43 12.58 1.02
N PRO A 25 17.82 11.30 1.10
CA PRO A 25 16.89 10.20 1.35
C PRO A 25 16.17 10.35 2.70
N ILE A 26 14.89 9.98 2.74
CA ILE A 26 14.12 9.96 3.99
C ILE A 26 14.55 8.75 4.82
N ASN A 27 14.94 8.98 6.07
CA ASN A 27 15.22 7.90 7.01
C ASN A 27 13.91 7.14 7.36
N PRO A 28 13.85 5.80 7.18
CA PRO A 28 12.65 5.02 7.45
C PRO A 28 12.11 5.15 8.89
N HIS A 29 12.99 5.29 9.88
CA HIS A 29 12.58 5.45 11.28
C HIS A 29 11.90 6.80 11.53
N ASN A 30 12.40 7.87 10.90
CA ASN A 30 11.78 9.19 10.96
C ASN A 30 10.43 9.19 10.24
N PHE A 31 10.33 8.49 9.10
CA PHE A 31 9.07 8.32 8.39
C PHE A 31 8.03 7.60 9.27
N ASN A 32 8.39 6.46 9.87
CA ASN A 32 7.50 5.69 10.74
C ASN A 32 7.02 6.51 11.94
N ARG A 33 7.89 7.31 12.57
CA ARG A 33 7.51 8.22 13.65
C ARG A 33 6.50 9.28 13.17
N SER A 34 6.74 9.87 12.01
CA SER A 34 5.81 10.84 11.41
C SER A 34 4.46 10.18 11.07
N PHE A 35 4.48 8.93 10.59
CA PHE A 35 3.30 8.15 10.27
C PHE A 35 2.46 7.82 11.52
N ASP A 36 3.11 7.41 12.62
CA ASP A 36 2.46 7.18 13.91
C ASP A 36 1.76 8.44 14.43
N GLN A 37 2.43 9.60 14.34
CA GLN A 37 1.85 10.89 14.71
C GLN A 37 0.64 11.25 13.85
N ARG A 38 0.66 10.89 12.56
CA ARG A 38 -0.49 11.08 11.65
C ARG A 38 -1.65 10.17 12.02
N CYS A 39 -1.40 8.92 12.40
CA CYS A 39 -2.44 8.02 12.90
C CYS A 39 -3.11 8.61 14.15
N ALA A 40 -2.31 9.08 15.11
CA ALA A 40 -2.81 9.71 16.32
C ALA A 40 -3.64 10.97 16.02
N LYS A 41 -3.16 11.84 15.11
CA LYS A 41 -3.88 13.05 14.69
C LYS A 41 -5.20 12.74 13.98
N ALA A 42 -5.26 11.64 13.22
CA ALA A 42 -6.47 11.19 12.55
C ALA A 42 -7.45 10.45 13.49
N GLY A 43 -7.06 10.19 14.74
CA GLY A 43 -7.89 9.46 15.71
C GLY A 43 -8.08 7.97 15.36
N VAL A 44 -7.22 7.42 14.51
CA VAL A 44 -7.26 6.00 14.12
C VAL A 44 -6.29 5.18 14.94
N ARG A 45 -6.53 3.87 15.02
CA ARG A 45 -5.57 2.95 15.63
C ARG A 45 -4.20 3.10 14.97
N LYS A 46 -3.13 2.96 15.75
CA LYS A 46 -1.79 2.89 15.19
C LYS A 46 -1.68 1.66 14.28
N ILE A 47 -1.24 1.88 13.06
CA ILE A 47 -0.97 0.85 12.06
C ILE A 47 0.43 1.06 11.49
N THR A 48 0.97 0.04 10.82
CA THR A 48 2.20 0.17 10.04
C THR A 48 1.91 0.71 8.64
N VAL A 49 2.95 1.15 7.94
CA VAL A 49 2.83 1.54 6.53
C VAL A 49 2.39 0.35 5.67
N HIS A 50 2.84 -0.87 6.00
CA HIS A 50 2.43 -2.08 5.30
C HIS A 50 0.93 -2.35 5.43
N ASP A 51 0.35 -2.09 6.60
CA ASP A 51 -1.08 -2.27 6.84
C ASP A 51 -1.96 -1.36 5.96
N THR A 52 -1.41 -0.24 5.46
CA THR A 52 -2.15 0.58 4.47
C THR A 52 -2.38 -0.17 3.16
N ARG A 53 -1.42 -1.01 2.76
CA ARG A 53 -1.55 -1.89 1.59
C ARG A 53 -2.57 -2.99 1.85
N HIS A 54 -2.56 -3.57 3.05
CA HIS A 54 -3.59 -4.53 3.45
C HIS A 54 -4.98 -3.90 3.43
N THR A 55 -5.11 -2.69 3.98
CA THR A 55 -6.36 -1.92 3.98
C THR A 55 -6.85 -1.67 2.55
N CYS A 56 -5.95 -1.32 1.62
CA CYS A 56 -6.28 -1.19 0.20
C CYS A 56 -6.81 -2.50 -0.39
N ALA A 57 -6.18 -3.64 -0.07
CA ALA A 57 -6.67 -4.95 -0.51
C ALA A 57 -8.08 -5.24 0.05
N THR A 58 -8.32 -4.95 1.33
CA THR A 58 -9.63 -5.14 1.99
C THR A 58 -10.70 -4.27 1.35
N LEU A 59 -10.39 -3.01 1.03
CA LEU A 59 -11.32 -2.11 0.35
C LEU A 59 -11.64 -2.59 -1.07
N LEU A 60 -10.66 -3.06 -1.83
CA LEU A 60 -10.89 -3.62 -3.17
C LEU A 60 -11.75 -4.87 -3.10
N ALA A 61 -11.55 -5.74 -2.11
CA ALA A 61 -12.39 -6.91 -1.87
C ALA A 61 -13.83 -6.53 -1.50
N ALA A 62 -14.00 -5.54 -0.61
CA ALA A 62 -15.32 -5.05 -0.20
C ALA A 62 -16.10 -4.40 -1.36
N LEU A 63 -15.40 -3.88 -2.35
CA LEU A 63 -15.96 -3.33 -3.59
C LEU A 63 -16.18 -4.40 -4.67
N ASP A 64 -16.05 -5.70 -4.34
CA ASP A 64 -16.16 -6.85 -5.24
C ASP A 64 -15.25 -6.73 -6.49
N VAL A 65 -14.12 -6.03 -6.35
CA VAL A 65 -13.14 -5.94 -7.44
C VAL A 65 -12.58 -7.33 -7.68
N HIS A 66 -12.50 -7.74 -8.94
CA HIS A 66 -11.94 -9.05 -9.25
C HIS A 66 -10.47 -9.15 -8.80
N PRO A 67 -10.02 -10.21 -8.10
CA PRO A 67 -8.67 -10.33 -7.54
C PRO A 67 -7.55 -10.14 -8.55
N ARG A 68 -7.72 -10.60 -9.80
CA ARG A 68 -6.75 -10.36 -10.86
C ARG A 68 -6.53 -8.87 -11.15
N VAL A 69 -7.58 -8.06 -11.01
CA VAL A 69 -7.50 -6.60 -11.13
C VAL A 69 -6.88 -6.01 -9.86
N ALA A 70 -7.32 -6.46 -8.68
CA ALA A 70 -6.73 -6.02 -7.41
C ALA A 70 -5.21 -6.29 -7.33
N MET A 71 -4.76 -7.46 -7.78
CA MET A 71 -3.33 -7.81 -7.85
C MET A 71 -2.53 -6.93 -8.81
N ARG A 72 -3.15 -6.46 -9.91
CA ARG A 72 -2.52 -5.50 -10.81
C ARG A 72 -2.40 -4.11 -10.17
N VAL A 73 -3.45 -3.68 -9.45
CA VAL A 73 -3.45 -2.41 -8.70
C VAL A 73 -2.40 -2.44 -7.60
N LEU A 74 -2.34 -3.53 -6.85
CA LEU A 74 -1.35 -3.68 -5.78
C LEU A 74 0.06 -3.94 -6.34
N ARG A 75 0.23 -4.35 -7.60
CA ARG A 75 1.50 -4.85 -8.18
C ARG A 75 2.09 -5.99 -7.38
N HIS A 76 1.73 -7.23 -7.73
CA HIS A 76 2.32 -8.48 -7.22
C HIS A 76 2.43 -8.55 -5.68
N ALA A 77 1.52 -7.88 -4.94
CA ALA A 77 1.34 -8.20 -3.52
C ALA A 77 1.15 -9.70 -3.41
N GLN A 78 1.83 -10.34 -2.45
CA GLN A 78 1.72 -11.78 -2.24
C GLN A 78 0.28 -12.24 -2.44
N ILE A 79 0.09 -13.14 -3.41
CA ILE A 79 -1.22 -13.70 -3.76
C ILE A 79 -1.89 -14.24 -2.48
N ALA A 80 -1.09 -14.81 -1.57
CA ALA A 80 -1.51 -15.27 -0.26
C ALA A 80 -2.28 -14.20 0.54
N VAL A 81 -1.71 -12.99 0.69
CA VAL A 81 -2.36 -11.88 1.42
C VAL A 81 -3.62 -11.41 0.70
N THR A 82 -3.58 -11.36 -0.64
CA THR A 82 -4.77 -10.97 -1.42
C THR A 82 -5.89 -11.99 -1.26
N MET A 83 -5.59 -13.28 -1.32
CA MET A 83 -6.60 -14.33 -1.19
C MET A 83 -7.16 -14.44 0.23
N GLU A 84 -6.33 -14.29 1.27
CA GLU A 84 -6.75 -14.26 2.68
C GLU A 84 -7.80 -13.16 2.92
N VAL A 85 -7.51 -11.94 2.46
CA VAL A 85 -8.45 -10.81 2.58
C VAL A 85 -9.77 -11.08 1.85
N TYR A 86 -9.72 -11.68 0.66
CA TYR A 86 -10.95 -12.01 -0.06
C TYR A 86 -11.74 -13.12 0.64
N THR A 87 -11.09 -14.09 1.28
CA THR A 87 -11.81 -15.13 2.04
C THR A 87 -12.58 -14.58 3.23
N GLU A 88 -12.12 -13.51 3.85
CA GLU A 88 -12.82 -12.85 4.96
C GLU A 88 -13.99 -11.97 4.50
N VAL A 89 -13.89 -11.37 3.31
CA VAL A 89 -14.79 -10.27 2.88
C VAL A 89 -15.84 -10.72 1.84
N SER A 90 -15.62 -11.80 1.10
CA SER A 90 -16.45 -12.14 -0.08
C SER A 90 -17.50 -13.24 0.12
N ASP A 91 -18.60 -13.15 -0.64
CA ASP A 91 -19.70 -14.12 -0.66
C ASP A 91 -19.27 -15.48 -1.27
N ALA A 92 -19.94 -16.56 -0.88
CA ALA A 92 -19.59 -17.94 -1.24
C ALA A 92 -19.54 -18.17 -2.76
N LYS A 93 -20.33 -17.41 -3.54
CA LYS A 93 -20.30 -17.43 -5.02
C LYS A 93 -19.01 -16.83 -5.58
N THR A 94 -18.59 -15.67 -5.09
CA THR A 94 -17.33 -15.03 -5.49
C THR A 94 -16.16 -15.96 -5.18
N LEU A 95 -16.12 -16.52 -3.97
CA LEU A 95 -15.09 -17.45 -3.52
C LEU A 95 -14.99 -18.72 -4.41
N LYS A 96 -16.14 -19.26 -4.84
CA LYS A 96 -16.19 -20.41 -5.76
C LYS A 96 -15.68 -20.06 -7.17
N ALA A 97 -15.96 -18.86 -7.66
CA ALA A 97 -15.42 -18.38 -8.94
C ALA A 97 -13.89 -18.22 -8.87
N LEU A 98 -13.37 -17.66 -7.77
CA LEU A 98 -11.93 -17.48 -7.55
C LEU A 98 -11.18 -18.81 -7.47
N LYS A 99 -11.71 -19.80 -6.75
CA LYS A 99 -11.11 -21.15 -6.69
C LYS A 99 -11.05 -21.84 -8.06
N ARG A 100 -12.06 -21.65 -8.92
CA ARG A 100 -12.05 -22.18 -10.29
C ARG A 100 -11.00 -21.51 -11.16
N LEU A 101 -10.87 -20.18 -11.02
CA LEU A 101 -9.87 -19.40 -11.75
C LEU A 101 -8.44 -19.79 -11.35
N GLY A 102 -8.14 -19.92 -10.05
CA GLY A 102 -6.81 -20.29 -9.56
C GLY A 102 -6.33 -21.64 -10.11
N LYS A 103 -7.21 -22.65 -10.14
CA LYS A 103 -6.94 -23.96 -10.75
C LYS A 103 -6.69 -23.94 -12.26
N GLN A 104 -7.13 -22.88 -12.93
CA GLN A 104 -7.03 -22.76 -14.39
C GLN A 104 -5.75 -22.05 -14.84
N PHE A 105 -5.03 -21.41 -13.91
CA PHE A 105 -3.84 -20.62 -14.19
C PHE A 105 -2.58 -21.10 -13.44
N ASP A 106 -2.61 -22.27 -12.78
CA ASP A 106 -1.50 -22.87 -11.99
C ASP A 106 -0.47 -21.85 -11.48
N LEU A 107 -0.89 -21.13 -10.43
CA LEU A 107 -0.06 -20.40 -9.49
C LEU A 107 -0.06 -21.13 -8.15
#